data_AF-A0A319BLI0-F1
#
_entry.id   AF-A0A319BLI0-F1
#
_cell.length_a   1.000
_cell.length_b   1.000
_cell.length_c   1.000
_cell.angle_alpha   90.00
_cell.angle_beta   90.00
_cell.angle_gamma   90.00
#
_symmetry.space_group_name_H-M   'P 1'
#
loop_
_entity.id
_entity.type
_entity.pdbx_description
1 polymer ?
#
loop_
_entity_poly.entity_id
_entity_poly.type
_entity_poly.pdbx_seq_one_letter_code
_entity_poly.pdbx_strand_id
1 'polypeptide(L)'
;MMLLMSLIPPAFFAFSSASFWVAIHLPYRGRLYVSPLLYGSAIISLHTSPYLTWLTGMNVLWALFTCIWIQHAAAVLYFDQLRVPRTSSSWLATYKFWNDPQRRMSPGLPPRNKRAITFPGRASFTFYKITRIILCWAFQFIIIGPLVPLHFNFTAQDFAPSRKVFFRRLLPHPYNHPPITFREVEIRLFLSVYWIWIAYLMLDLCNTLLSILFTVILRLDDPNEWQPLFGSPLEAYSISRFWTKFWHGLTFSSCASSGTQVTRHLIGITPGCRSEKSGEPCHPHHDMLFFVANFMASALEVLVVRRLRCVKRYNGGDEIDISLILSNKITVAVGYIWVLGFFFWITPKWPYPKMHAVLTQVQGH
;
A
#
# COMPACT_ATOMS: atom_id res chain seq x y z
N MET A 1 31.33 -13.75 0.08
CA MET A 1 30.35 -14.31 1.04
C MET A 1 29.03 -13.54 1.07
N MET A 2 29.02 -12.20 1.28
CA MET A 2 27.78 -11.42 1.32
C MET A 2 26.93 -11.49 0.04
N LEU A 3 27.55 -11.49 -1.15
CA LEU A 3 26.86 -11.59 -2.44
C LEU A 3 26.25 -12.97 -2.73
N LEU A 4 26.74 -14.02 -2.06
CA LEU A 4 26.15 -15.36 -2.16
C LEU A 4 24.92 -15.47 -1.23
N MET A 5 24.99 -14.84 -0.05
CA MET A 5 23.87 -14.81 0.91
C MET A 5 22.67 -14.02 0.37
N SER A 6 22.91 -12.99 -0.46
CA SER A 6 21.83 -12.22 -1.10
C SER A 6 21.02 -13.02 -2.14
N LEU A 7 21.50 -14.20 -2.58
CA LEU A 7 20.75 -15.10 -3.46
C LEU A 7 19.76 -15.99 -2.69
N ILE A 8 19.92 -16.11 -1.37
CA ILE A 8 19.08 -16.97 -0.53
C ILE A 8 17.60 -16.56 -0.59
N PRO A 9 17.22 -15.28 -0.39
CA PRO A 9 15.81 -14.90 -0.40
C PRO A 9 15.15 -15.09 -1.77
N PRO A 10 15.78 -14.70 -2.91
CA PRO A 10 15.27 -15.01 -4.24
C PRO A 10 15.12 -16.51 -4.51
N ALA A 11 16.07 -17.36 -4.06
CA ALA A 11 15.99 -18.80 -4.27
C ALA A 11 14.76 -19.42 -3.58
N PHE A 12 14.52 -19.08 -2.31
CA PHE A 12 13.32 -19.54 -1.59
C PHE A 12 12.03 -18.99 -2.20
N PHE A 13 12.04 -17.75 -2.70
CA PHE A 13 10.91 -17.20 -3.43
C PHE A 13 10.64 -17.93 -4.75
N ALA A 14 11.70 -18.34 -5.46
CA ALA A 14 11.57 -19.14 -6.68
C ALA A 14 10.94 -20.51 -6.40
N PHE A 15 11.30 -21.17 -5.29
CA PHE A 15 10.62 -22.41 -4.85
C PHE A 15 9.15 -22.19 -4.52
N SER A 16 8.82 -21.09 -3.83
CA SER A 16 7.44 -20.71 -3.55
C SER A 16 6.66 -20.49 -4.86
N SER A 17 7.24 -19.74 -5.79
CA SER A 17 6.66 -19.52 -7.11
C SER A 17 6.44 -20.85 -7.85
N ALA A 18 7.45 -21.71 -7.96
CA ALA A 18 7.31 -23.02 -8.60
C ALA A 18 6.20 -23.88 -7.96
N SER A 19 6.07 -23.83 -6.63
CA SER A 19 4.99 -24.51 -5.91
C SER A 19 3.61 -23.97 -6.27
N PHE A 20 3.48 -22.65 -6.45
CA PHE A 20 2.23 -22.03 -6.92
C PHE A 20 1.85 -22.50 -8.32
N TRP A 21 2.83 -22.58 -9.22
CA TRP A 21 2.65 -23.07 -10.58
C TRP A 21 2.07 -24.49 -10.61
N VAL A 22 2.50 -25.36 -9.70
CA VAL A 22 1.91 -26.70 -9.54
C VAL A 22 0.52 -26.60 -8.89
N ALA A 23 0.39 -25.86 -7.79
CA ALA A 23 -0.82 -25.80 -6.98
C ALA A 23 -2.04 -25.28 -7.75
N ILE A 24 -1.88 -24.30 -8.64
CA ILE A 24 -3.03 -23.70 -9.35
C ILE A 24 -3.78 -24.71 -10.24
N HIS A 25 -3.08 -25.72 -10.74
CA HIS A 25 -3.65 -26.79 -11.56
C HIS A 25 -4.25 -27.94 -10.75
N LEU A 26 -4.01 -27.99 -9.44
CA LEU A 26 -4.53 -29.05 -8.57
C LEU A 26 -5.94 -28.74 -8.06
N PRO A 27 -6.74 -29.79 -7.77
CA PRO A 27 -7.99 -29.63 -7.00
C PRO A 27 -7.68 -29.15 -5.58
N TYR A 28 -8.68 -28.62 -4.88
CA TYR A 28 -8.53 -28.00 -3.55
C TYR A 28 -7.73 -28.86 -2.55
N ARG A 29 -8.00 -30.16 -2.45
CA ARG A 29 -7.24 -31.09 -1.59
C ARG A 29 -5.75 -31.17 -1.97
N GLY A 30 -5.46 -31.19 -3.27
CA GLY A 30 -4.08 -31.16 -3.78
C GLY A 30 -3.35 -29.85 -3.44
N ARG A 31 -4.06 -28.71 -3.50
CA ARG A 31 -3.52 -27.40 -3.08
C ARG A 31 -3.05 -27.43 -1.63
N LEU A 32 -3.85 -28.02 -0.73
CA LEU A 32 -3.51 -28.14 0.68
C LEU A 32 -2.21 -28.91 0.93
N TYR A 33 -1.94 -29.99 0.17
CA TYR A 33 -0.69 -30.75 0.29
C TYR A 33 0.55 -29.97 -0.18
N VAL A 34 0.40 -29.09 -1.18
CA VAL A 34 1.49 -28.23 -1.68
C VAL A 34 1.66 -26.98 -0.81
N SER A 35 0.66 -26.64 -0.01
CA SER A 35 0.64 -25.42 0.81
C SER A 35 1.85 -25.24 1.75
N PRO A 36 2.38 -26.28 2.43
CA PRO A 36 3.54 -26.11 3.31
C PRO A 36 4.80 -25.74 2.53
N LEU A 37 4.97 -26.29 1.33
CA LEU A 37 6.10 -25.95 0.46
C LEU A 37 5.94 -24.53 -0.09
N LEU A 38 4.75 -24.17 -0.55
CA LEU A 38 4.42 -22.85 -1.08
C LEU A 38 4.66 -21.75 -0.03
N TYR A 39 4.04 -21.86 1.14
CA TYR A 39 4.09 -20.83 2.18
C TYR A 39 5.34 -20.93 3.05
N GLY A 40 5.83 -22.13 3.33
CA GLY A 40 7.06 -22.33 4.10
C GLY A 40 8.25 -21.70 3.40
N SER A 41 8.41 -21.93 2.09
CA SER A 41 9.49 -21.28 1.32
C SER A 41 9.30 -19.76 1.20
N ALA A 42 8.06 -19.25 1.07
CA ALA A 42 7.81 -17.81 1.11
C ALA A 42 8.18 -17.19 2.47
N ILE A 43 7.84 -17.85 3.58
CA ILE A 43 8.16 -17.40 4.93
C ILE A 43 9.68 -17.40 5.15
N ILE A 44 10.39 -18.43 4.67
CA ILE A 44 11.86 -18.45 4.74
C ILE A 44 12.46 -17.32 3.89
N SER A 45 11.92 -17.07 2.69
CA SER A 45 12.33 -15.92 1.86
C SER A 45 12.13 -14.57 2.59
N LEU A 46 11.02 -14.43 3.33
CA LEU A 46 10.74 -13.26 4.16
C LEU A 46 11.74 -13.12 5.31
N HIS A 47 12.00 -14.20 6.05
CA HIS A 47 12.96 -14.22 7.17
C HIS A 47 14.40 -13.96 6.74
N THR A 48 14.77 -14.40 5.54
CA THR A 48 16.11 -14.20 4.97
C THR A 48 16.25 -12.86 4.24
N SER A 49 15.17 -12.07 4.12
CA SER A 49 15.19 -10.74 3.49
C SER A 49 16.27 -9.78 4.02
N PRO A 50 16.74 -9.84 5.30
CA PRO A 50 17.87 -9.03 5.77
C PRO A 50 19.18 -9.28 5.01
N TYR A 51 19.34 -10.38 4.27
CA TYR A 51 20.51 -10.61 3.41
C TYR A 51 20.53 -9.75 2.15
N LEU A 52 19.43 -9.08 1.79
CA LEU A 52 19.35 -8.16 0.65
C LEU A 52 19.79 -6.74 1.05
N THR A 53 21.08 -6.57 1.30
CA THR A 53 21.69 -5.28 1.71
C THR A 53 22.38 -4.54 0.58
N TRP A 54 22.42 -5.12 -0.64
CA TRP A 54 23.12 -4.54 -1.79
C TRP A 54 22.55 -3.20 -2.26
N LEU A 55 21.29 -2.91 -1.91
CA LEU A 55 20.66 -1.60 -2.11
C LEU A 55 19.88 -1.23 -0.85
N THR A 56 20.02 0.02 -0.41
CA THR A 56 19.32 0.55 0.77
C THR A 56 17.82 0.35 0.66
N GLY A 57 17.24 -0.34 1.65
CA GLY A 57 15.80 -0.62 1.71
C GLY A 57 15.32 -1.81 0.87
N MET A 58 16.21 -2.50 0.13
CA MET A 58 15.84 -3.66 -0.67
C MET A 58 15.32 -4.83 0.19
N ASN A 59 15.90 -5.03 1.38
CA ASN A 59 15.39 -5.96 2.38
C ASN A 59 13.92 -5.69 2.74
N VAL A 60 13.57 -4.43 3.05
CA VAL A 60 12.19 -4.03 3.40
C VAL A 60 11.26 -4.18 2.20
N LEU A 61 11.71 -3.77 1.02
CA LEU A 61 10.95 -3.90 -0.21
C LEU A 61 10.67 -5.37 -0.55
N TRP A 62 11.68 -6.24 -0.42
CA TRP A 62 11.54 -7.68 -0.61
C TRP A 62 10.59 -8.29 0.42
N ALA A 63 10.71 -7.91 1.68
CA ALA A 63 9.79 -8.35 2.73
C ALA A 63 8.33 -7.98 2.39
N LEU A 64 8.09 -6.74 1.97
CA LEU A 64 6.76 -6.29 1.54
C LEU A 64 6.27 -7.06 0.31
N PHE A 65 7.12 -7.25 -0.68
CA PHE A 65 6.82 -8.05 -1.88
C PHE A 65 6.40 -9.48 -1.51
N THR A 66 7.16 -10.15 -0.64
CA THR A 66 6.85 -11.50 -0.19
C THR A 66 5.55 -11.57 0.61
N CYS A 67 5.25 -10.56 1.44
CA CYS A 67 3.94 -10.47 2.10
C CYS A 67 2.78 -10.33 1.11
N ILE A 68 2.93 -9.47 0.10
CA ILE A 68 1.94 -9.31 -0.98
C ILE A 68 1.77 -10.63 -1.75
N TRP A 69 2.87 -11.31 -2.04
CA TRP A 69 2.88 -12.61 -2.70
C TRP A 69 2.12 -13.68 -1.91
N ILE A 70 2.38 -13.81 -0.60
CA ILE A 70 1.68 -14.77 0.26
C ILE A 70 0.16 -14.52 0.24
N GLN A 71 -0.25 -13.25 0.37
CA GLN A 71 -1.66 -12.87 0.31
C GLN A 71 -2.28 -13.15 -1.06
N HIS A 72 -1.58 -12.80 -2.14
CA HIS A 72 -2.01 -13.08 -3.51
C HIS A 72 -2.20 -14.57 -3.76
N ALA A 73 -1.20 -15.39 -3.43
CA ALA A 73 -1.25 -16.83 -3.58
C ALA A 73 -2.40 -17.45 -2.78
N ALA A 74 -2.62 -16.98 -1.55
CA ALA A 74 -3.75 -17.40 -0.72
C ALA A 74 -5.10 -17.09 -1.34
N ALA A 75 -5.28 -15.85 -1.81
CA ALA A 75 -6.49 -15.43 -2.46
C ALA A 75 -6.77 -16.19 -3.75
N VAL A 76 -5.76 -16.41 -4.60
CA VAL A 76 -5.94 -17.16 -5.86
C VAL A 76 -6.32 -18.61 -5.60
N LEU A 77 -5.58 -19.29 -4.71
CA LEU A 77 -5.65 -20.74 -4.58
C LEU A 77 -6.77 -21.21 -3.65
N TYR A 78 -7.07 -20.47 -2.58
CA TYR A 78 -7.97 -20.97 -1.52
C TYR A 78 -9.26 -20.19 -1.38
N PHE A 79 -9.23 -18.88 -1.59
CA PHE A 79 -10.42 -18.03 -1.42
C PHE A 79 -11.21 -17.88 -2.72
N ASP A 80 -10.60 -17.31 -3.75
CA ASP A 80 -11.22 -17.13 -5.07
C ASP A 80 -11.28 -18.46 -5.85
N GLN A 81 -10.41 -19.40 -5.50
CA GLN A 81 -10.25 -20.70 -6.15
C GLN A 81 -10.18 -20.60 -7.68
N LEU A 82 -9.40 -19.64 -8.19
CA LEU A 82 -9.30 -19.39 -9.62
C LEU A 82 -8.81 -20.65 -10.34
N ARG A 83 -9.36 -20.86 -11.54
CA ARG A 83 -9.02 -21.95 -12.43
C ARG A 83 -8.39 -21.37 -13.68
N VAL A 84 -7.25 -21.90 -14.06
CA VAL A 84 -6.57 -21.53 -15.30
C VAL A 84 -7.44 -22.03 -16.46
N PRO A 85 -7.90 -21.15 -17.37
CA PRO A 85 -8.65 -21.57 -18.54
C PRO A 85 -7.81 -22.54 -19.39
N ARG A 86 -8.45 -23.54 -20.01
CA ARG A 86 -7.79 -24.41 -20.98
C ARG A 86 -7.55 -23.61 -22.26
N THR A 87 -6.41 -22.95 -22.35
CA THR A 87 -5.93 -22.26 -23.55
C THR A 87 -4.84 -23.07 -24.25
N SER A 88 -4.45 -22.64 -25.46
CA SER A 88 -3.35 -23.24 -26.21
C SER A 88 -2.00 -23.18 -25.49
N SER A 89 -1.82 -22.26 -24.54
CA SER A 89 -0.63 -22.17 -23.67
C SER A 89 -1.03 -22.12 -22.21
N SER A 90 -1.16 -23.29 -21.58
CA SER A 90 -1.41 -23.42 -20.14
C SER A 90 -0.32 -22.71 -19.32
N TRP A 91 0.92 -22.69 -19.82
CA TRP A 91 2.02 -22.00 -19.16
C TRP A 91 1.77 -20.48 -19.11
N LEU A 92 1.47 -19.87 -20.26
CA LEU A 92 1.28 -18.42 -20.34
C LEU A 92 0.08 -18.00 -19.48
N ALA A 93 -1.01 -18.78 -19.51
CA ALA A 93 -2.18 -18.51 -18.68
C ALA A 93 -1.84 -18.54 -17.17
N THR A 94 -1.08 -19.54 -16.71
CA THR A 94 -0.63 -19.61 -15.31
C THR A 94 0.28 -18.44 -14.94
N TYR A 95 1.21 -18.06 -15.82
CA TYR A 95 2.05 -16.88 -15.64
C TYR A 95 1.22 -15.60 -15.46
N LYS A 96 0.15 -15.40 -16.25
CA LYS A 96 -0.73 -14.24 -16.11
C LYS A 96 -1.42 -14.19 -14.75
N PHE A 97 -1.86 -15.32 -14.20
CA PHE A 97 -2.39 -15.37 -12.83
C PHE A 97 -1.30 -15.13 -11.77
N TRP A 98 -0.10 -15.66 -11.99
CA TRP A 98 1.06 -15.45 -11.12
C TRP A 98 1.42 -13.95 -11.04
N ASN A 99 1.42 -13.25 -12.17
CA ASN A 99 1.79 -11.83 -12.29
C ASN A 99 0.62 -10.83 -12.17
N ASP A 100 -0.58 -11.25 -11.75
CA ASP A 100 -1.77 -10.37 -11.61
C ASP A 100 -2.24 -10.21 -10.16
N PRO A 101 -1.45 -9.54 -9.29
CA PRO A 101 -1.87 -9.25 -7.91
C PRO A 101 -3.07 -8.30 -7.84
N GLN A 102 -3.34 -7.53 -8.91
CA GLN A 102 -4.45 -6.58 -8.95
C GLN A 102 -5.76 -7.19 -9.44
N ARG A 103 -5.77 -8.46 -9.88
CA ARG A 103 -6.93 -9.15 -10.48
C ARG A 103 -7.50 -8.43 -11.69
N ARG A 104 -6.66 -7.80 -12.52
CA ARG A 104 -7.11 -7.07 -13.71
C ARG A 104 -7.48 -8.00 -14.87
N MET A 105 -6.86 -9.18 -14.92
CA MET A 105 -7.01 -10.15 -16.02
C MET A 105 -7.96 -11.30 -15.64
N SER A 106 -8.46 -11.33 -14.40
CA SER A 106 -9.34 -12.39 -13.89
C SER A 106 -10.80 -12.17 -14.32
N PRO A 107 -11.43 -13.11 -15.06
CA PRO A 107 -12.83 -12.99 -15.45
C PRO A 107 -13.78 -12.98 -14.23
N GLY A 108 -14.80 -12.13 -14.26
CA GLY A 108 -15.90 -12.14 -13.28
C GLY A 108 -15.76 -11.17 -12.09
N LEU A 109 -14.64 -10.46 -11.95
CA LEU A 109 -14.50 -9.35 -11.00
C LEU A 109 -14.76 -8.01 -11.71
N PRO A 110 -15.55 -7.08 -11.15
CA PRO A 110 -15.83 -5.81 -11.81
C PRO A 110 -14.51 -5.06 -12.03
N PRO A 111 -14.23 -4.59 -13.27
CA PRO A 111 -13.01 -3.86 -13.57
C PRO A 111 -12.95 -2.64 -12.67
N ARG A 112 -11.94 -2.59 -11.80
CA ARG A 112 -11.82 -1.47 -10.89
C ARG A 112 -11.39 -0.24 -11.69
N ASN A 113 -12.28 0.76 -11.69
CA ASN A 113 -12.18 2.14 -12.18
C ASN A 113 -10.85 2.86 -11.83
N LYS A 114 -9.72 2.39 -12.35
CA LYS A 114 -8.53 3.20 -12.63
C LYS A 114 -8.53 3.37 -14.15
N ARG A 115 -8.56 4.62 -14.61
CA ARG A 115 -8.56 4.96 -16.04
C ARG A 115 -7.36 4.27 -16.68
N ALA A 116 -7.60 3.30 -17.56
CA ALA A 116 -6.53 2.61 -18.24
C ALA A 116 -5.86 3.57 -19.21
N ILE A 117 -4.54 3.56 -19.26
CA ILE A 117 -3.76 4.26 -20.28
C ILE A 117 -3.52 3.24 -21.39
N THR A 118 -3.94 3.58 -22.60
CA THR A 118 -3.68 2.76 -23.78
C THR A 118 -2.41 3.27 -24.44
N PHE A 119 -1.50 2.36 -24.75
CA PHE A 119 -0.27 2.66 -25.44
C PHE A 119 -0.34 2.11 -26.87
N PRO A 120 0.00 2.91 -27.89
CA PRO A 120 -0.04 2.48 -29.29
C PRO A 120 1.04 1.44 -29.62
N GLY A 121 2.10 1.35 -28.81
CA GLY A 121 3.17 0.37 -29.00
C GLY A 121 4.18 0.37 -27.87
N ARG A 122 5.10 -0.61 -27.92
CA ARG A 122 6.15 -0.82 -26.90
C ARG A 122 7.06 0.40 -26.75
N ALA A 123 7.44 1.06 -27.85
CA ALA A 123 8.30 2.24 -27.81
C ALA A 123 7.65 3.43 -27.07
N SER A 124 6.38 3.74 -27.37
CA SER A 124 5.64 4.80 -26.68
C SER A 124 5.47 4.50 -25.19
N PHE A 125 5.17 3.24 -24.86
CA PHE A 125 5.10 2.78 -23.48
C PHE A 125 6.43 2.95 -22.72
N THR A 126 7.53 2.48 -23.32
CA THR A 126 8.87 2.59 -22.73
C THR A 126 9.27 4.04 -22.54
N PHE A 127 9.05 4.88 -23.56
CA PHE A 127 9.33 6.31 -23.46
C PHE A 127 8.54 6.96 -22.33
N TYR A 128 7.22 6.73 -22.27
CA TYR A 128 6.38 7.26 -21.19
C TYR A 128 6.89 6.84 -19.79
N LYS A 129 7.20 5.56 -19.59
CA LYS A 129 7.68 5.03 -18.31
C LYS A 129 9.04 5.61 -17.93
N ILE A 130 10.00 5.61 -18.86
CA ILE A 130 11.37 6.11 -18.64
C ILE A 130 11.36 7.62 -18.38
N THR A 131 10.63 8.40 -19.19
CA THR A 131 10.58 9.86 -19.00
C THR A 131 9.96 10.21 -17.64
N ARG A 132 8.83 9.59 -17.29
CA ARG A 132 8.18 9.84 -15.99
C ARG A 132 9.11 9.50 -14.82
N ILE A 133 9.76 8.35 -14.87
CA ILE A 133 10.61 7.92 -13.76
C ILE A 133 11.86 8.78 -13.64
N ILE A 134 12.51 9.14 -14.76
CA ILE A 134 13.67 10.03 -14.76
C ILE A 134 13.29 11.38 -14.17
N LEU A 135 12.16 11.98 -14.59
CA LEU A 135 11.72 13.27 -14.06
C LEU A 135 11.45 13.21 -12.55
N CYS A 136 10.74 12.17 -12.09
CA CYS A 136 10.43 12.02 -10.66
C CYS A 136 11.68 11.80 -9.80
N TRP A 137 12.63 11.00 -10.26
CA TRP A 137 13.89 10.76 -9.53
C TRP A 137 14.88 11.91 -9.64
N ALA A 138 14.91 12.62 -10.77
CA ALA A 138 15.67 13.86 -10.91
C ALA A 138 15.16 14.89 -9.90
N PHE A 139 13.84 15.07 -9.76
CA PHE A 139 13.26 15.94 -8.74
C PHE A 139 13.66 15.49 -7.31
N GLN A 140 13.64 14.18 -7.04
CA GLN A 140 14.07 13.65 -5.74
C GLN A 140 15.56 13.88 -5.47
N PHE A 141 16.46 13.64 -6.42
CA PHE A 141 17.90 13.71 -6.17
C PHE A 141 18.48 15.11 -6.30
N ILE A 142 17.93 15.95 -7.18
CA ILE A 142 18.43 17.30 -7.43
C ILE A 142 17.83 18.30 -6.44
N ILE A 143 16.55 18.15 -6.09
CA ILE A 143 15.81 19.13 -5.30
C ILE A 143 15.58 18.61 -3.87
N ILE A 144 14.78 17.56 -3.71
CA ILE A 144 14.36 17.14 -2.36
C ILE A 144 15.53 16.60 -1.53
N GLY A 145 16.35 15.73 -2.12
CA GLY A 145 17.45 15.03 -1.46
C GLY A 145 18.44 15.96 -0.78
N PRO A 146 18.94 17.02 -1.45
CA PRO A 146 19.81 18.02 -0.85
C PRO A 146 19.09 18.96 0.12
N LEU A 147 17.85 19.36 -0.17
CA LEU A 147 17.11 20.31 0.67
C LEU A 147 16.75 19.75 2.04
N VAL A 148 16.43 18.46 2.14
CA VAL A 148 16.03 17.82 3.40
C VAL A 148 17.11 17.91 4.50
N PRO A 149 18.37 17.46 4.29
CA PRO A 149 19.41 17.58 5.30
C PRO A 149 19.83 19.03 5.53
N LEU A 150 19.85 19.88 4.50
CA LEU A 150 20.19 21.30 4.64
C LEU A 150 19.19 22.05 5.53
N HIS A 151 17.90 21.77 5.38
CA HIS A 151 16.84 22.47 6.11
C HIS A 151 16.61 21.88 7.50
N PHE A 152 16.46 20.56 7.60
CA PHE A 152 16.06 19.93 8.85
C PHE A 152 17.22 19.65 9.79
N ASN A 153 18.38 19.19 9.27
CA ASN A 153 19.49 18.67 10.06
C ASN A 153 19.00 17.80 11.26
N PHE A 154 18.41 16.65 10.93
CA PHE A 154 17.69 15.81 11.88
C PHE A 154 18.54 15.36 13.08
N THR A 155 17.97 15.44 14.28
CA THR A 155 18.59 14.97 15.53
C THR A 155 17.74 13.89 16.18
N ALA A 156 18.34 13.03 17.03
CA ALA A 156 17.57 12.02 17.76
C ALA A 156 16.42 12.65 18.56
N GLN A 157 16.62 13.83 19.13
CA GLN A 157 15.63 14.54 19.94
C GLN A 157 14.37 14.94 19.15
N ASP A 158 14.48 15.17 17.84
CA ASP A 158 13.34 15.45 16.96
C ASP A 158 12.35 14.27 16.91
N PHE A 159 12.86 13.05 17.15
CA PHE A 159 12.12 11.79 17.08
C PHE A 159 11.92 11.13 18.46
N ALA A 160 12.19 11.85 19.55
CA ALA A 160 12.09 11.32 20.91
C ALA A 160 10.70 10.71 21.20
N PRO A 161 10.60 9.68 22.06
CA PRO A 161 9.32 9.05 22.40
C PRO A 161 8.25 10.05 22.87
N SER A 162 8.64 11.11 23.57
CA SER A 162 7.77 12.21 24.01
C SER A 162 7.16 13.00 22.85
N ARG A 163 7.85 13.04 21.70
CA ARG A 163 7.40 13.67 20.45
C ARG A 163 6.49 12.75 19.62
N LYS A 164 6.21 11.51 20.03
CA LYS A 164 5.27 10.62 19.32
C LYS A 164 3.82 11.11 19.45
N VAL A 165 3.47 11.65 20.62
CA VAL A 165 2.11 12.11 20.94
C VAL A 165 2.03 13.63 20.71
N PHE A 166 1.01 14.09 19.98
CA PHE A 166 0.79 15.52 19.71
C PHE A 166 -0.40 16.08 20.48
N PHE A 167 -1.63 15.66 20.12
CA PHE A 167 -2.85 16.24 20.67
C PHE A 167 -3.00 16.11 22.18
N ARG A 168 -2.48 15.03 22.79
CA ARG A 168 -2.50 14.89 24.26
C ARG A 168 -1.69 15.98 24.95
N ARG A 169 -0.64 16.50 24.31
CA ARG A 169 0.23 17.55 24.83
C ARG A 169 -0.37 18.95 24.67
N LEU A 170 -1.48 19.10 23.95
CA LEU A 170 -2.26 20.35 23.90
C LEU A 170 -3.21 20.50 25.09
N LEU A 171 -3.56 19.40 25.76
CA LEU A 171 -4.45 19.44 26.92
C LEU A 171 -3.67 19.88 28.16
N PRO A 172 -4.24 20.72 29.03
CA PRO A 172 -3.65 21.02 30.32
C PRO A 172 -3.64 19.73 31.15
N HIS A 173 -2.46 19.15 31.33
CA HIS A 173 -2.25 17.88 32.03
C HIS A 173 -1.23 18.07 33.16
N PRO A 174 -1.31 17.28 34.25
CA PRO A 174 -0.43 17.44 35.42
C PRO A 174 1.05 17.12 35.15
N TYR A 175 1.36 16.49 34.01
CA TYR A 175 2.73 16.11 33.66
C TYR A 175 3.37 17.20 32.79
N ASN A 176 4.58 17.64 33.18
CA ASN A 176 5.42 18.55 32.40
C ASN A 176 5.86 17.90 31.08
N HIS A 177 4.99 17.95 30.07
CA HIS A 177 5.35 17.60 28.72
C HIS A 177 6.22 18.69 28.10
N PRO A 178 7.20 18.33 27.24
CA PRO A 178 7.95 19.34 26.51
C PRO A 178 7.00 20.20 25.67
N PRO A 179 7.24 21.52 25.55
CA PRO A 179 6.39 22.39 24.75
C PRO A 179 6.39 21.96 23.28
N ILE A 180 5.26 22.16 22.61
CA ILE A 180 5.15 21.93 21.16
C ILE A 180 5.89 23.09 20.47
N THR A 181 6.92 22.75 19.70
CA THR A 181 7.74 23.71 18.98
C THR A 181 7.30 23.82 17.52
N PHE A 182 7.59 24.96 16.88
CA PHE A 182 7.35 25.13 15.43
C PHE A 182 8.08 24.06 14.61
N ARG A 183 9.34 23.77 14.96
CA ARG A 183 10.16 22.70 14.38
C ARG A 183 9.47 21.33 14.44
N GLU A 184 8.83 21.00 15.55
CA GLU A 184 8.10 19.73 15.69
C GLU A 184 6.93 19.65 14.69
N VAL A 185 6.17 20.75 14.52
CA VAL A 185 5.05 20.81 13.56
C VAL A 185 5.55 20.66 12.13
N GLU A 186 6.64 21.35 11.79
CA GLU A 186 7.25 21.32 10.45
C GLU A 186 7.72 19.91 10.07
N ILE A 187 8.48 19.25 10.95
CA ILE A 187 8.98 17.88 10.72
C ILE A 187 7.80 16.91 10.54
N ARG A 188 6.75 17.04 11.36
CA ARG A 188 5.55 16.19 11.24
C ARG A 188 4.83 16.40 9.91
N LEU A 189 4.64 17.65 9.48
CA LEU A 189 4.01 17.96 8.20
C LEU A 189 4.82 17.40 7.03
N PHE A 190 6.14 17.63 7.04
CA PHE A 190 7.05 17.09 6.04
C PHE A 190 6.97 15.56 5.97
N LEU A 191 7.13 14.87 7.10
CA LEU A 191 7.13 13.40 7.13
C LEU A 191 5.80 12.81 6.70
N SER A 192 4.68 13.49 6.96
CA SER A 192 3.33 13.06 6.56
C SER A 192 3.14 12.96 5.05
N VAL A 193 3.90 13.74 4.29
CA VAL A 193 3.90 13.73 2.82
C VAL A 193 5.08 12.92 2.29
N TYR A 194 6.24 13.05 2.92
CA TYR A 194 7.48 12.46 2.43
C TYR A 194 7.45 10.93 2.37
N TRP A 195 6.81 10.27 3.34
CA TRP A 195 6.67 8.80 3.31
C TRP A 195 5.86 8.32 2.10
N ILE A 196 4.84 9.08 1.71
CA ILE A 196 3.98 8.82 0.53
C ILE A 196 4.83 8.95 -0.73
N TRP A 197 5.58 10.04 -0.82
CA TRP A 197 6.43 10.37 -1.96
C TRP A 197 7.52 9.32 -2.18
N ILE A 198 8.29 8.97 -1.15
CA ILE A 198 9.40 8.01 -1.31
C ILE A 198 8.89 6.60 -1.63
N ALA A 199 7.79 6.17 -1.02
CA ALA A 199 7.17 4.88 -1.33
C ALA A 199 6.58 4.85 -2.75
N TYR A 200 6.00 5.96 -3.22
CA TYR A 200 5.56 6.12 -4.60
C TYR A 200 6.73 5.93 -5.58
N LEU A 201 7.85 6.64 -5.36
CA LEU A 201 9.04 6.55 -6.23
C LEU A 201 9.61 5.13 -6.30
N MET A 202 9.78 4.47 -5.15
CA MET A 202 10.35 3.14 -5.07
C MET A 202 9.47 2.10 -5.79
N LEU A 203 8.15 2.12 -5.53
CA LEU A 203 7.24 1.16 -6.16
C LEU A 203 7.04 1.43 -7.65
N ASP A 204 6.99 2.69 -8.08
CA ASP A 204 6.90 3.06 -9.50
C ASP A 204 8.19 2.69 -10.25
N LEU A 205 9.35 2.74 -9.58
CA LEU A 205 10.62 2.23 -10.09
C LEU A 205 10.60 0.73 -10.33
N CYS A 206 10.24 -0.05 -9.33
CA CYS A 206 10.14 -1.49 -9.49
C CYS A 206 9.14 -1.86 -10.58
N ASN A 207 7.96 -1.22 -10.60
CA ASN A 207 6.98 -1.43 -11.64
C ASN A 207 7.49 -1.08 -13.04
N THR A 208 8.25 0.01 -13.18
CA THR A 208 8.84 0.42 -14.45
C THR A 208 9.87 -0.61 -14.93
N LEU A 209 10.83 -0.98 -14.07
CA LEU A 209 11.86 -1.97 -14.39
C LEU A 209 11.25 -3.32 -14.78
N LEU A 210 10.32 -3.84 -13.97
CA LEU A 210 9.62 -5.10 -14.26
C LEU A 210 8.80 -4.99 -15.55
N SER A 211 8.08 -3.88 -15.74
CA SER A 211 7.28 -3.72 -16.95
C SER A 211 8.13 -3.69 -18.23
N ILE A 212 9.29 -3.05 -18.21
CA ILE A 212 10.21 -3.03 -19.35
C ILE A 212 10.80 -4.42 -19.57
N LEU A 213 11.18 -5.13 -18.50
CA LEU A 213 11.67 -6.50 -18.57
C LEU A 213 10.64 -7.43 -19.23
N PHE A 214 9.40 -7.46 -18.74
CA PHE A 214 8.40 -8.40 -19.22
C PHE A 214 7.77 -8.00 -20.57
N THR A 215 7.68 -6.71 -20.88
CA THR A 215 7.13 -6.25 -22.16
C THR A 215 8.19 -6.12 -23.26
N VAL A 216 9.32 -5.48 -23.02
CA VAL A 216 10.28 -5.15 -24.11
C VAL A 216 11.28 -6.28 -24.29
N ILE A 217 11.86 -6.77 -23.20
CA ILE A 217 12.97 -7.73 -23.23
C ILE A 217 12.43 -9.15 -23.45
N LEU A 218 11.57 -9.62 -22.54
CA LEU A 218 11.05 -10.99 -22.57
C LEU A 218 9.84 -11.14 -23.51
N ARG A 219 9.17 -10.04 -23.85
CA ARG A 219 7.97 -9.99 -24.72
C ARG A 219 6.86 -10.96 -24.29
N LEU A 220 6.72 -11.19 -22.98
CA LEU A 220 5.67 -12.02 -22.39
C LEU A 220 4.35 -11.26 -22.18
N ASP A 221 4.46 -9.94 -22.04
CA ASP A 221 3.33 -9.05 -21.77
C ASP A 221 3.17 -7.98 -22.84
N ASP A 222 1.94 -7.50 -22.98
CA ASP A 222 1.60 -6.33 -23.78
C ASP A 222 1.70 -5.05 -22.95
N PRO A 223 2.06 -3.90 -23.57
CA PRO A 223 2.14 -2.62 -22.87
C PRO A 223 0.88 -2.24 -22.07
N ASN A 224 -0.30 -2.63 -22.58
CA ASN A 224 -1.59 -2.31 -21.97
C ASN A 224 -1.88 -3.15 -20.72
N GLU A 225 -1.18 -4.25 -20.48
CA GLU A 225 -1.29 -5.04 -19.25
C GLU A 225 -0.56 -4.33 -18.08
N TRP A 226 0.48 -3.54 -18.37
CA TRP A 226 1.34 -2.88 -17.37
C TRP A 226 0.93 -1.45 -17.02
N GLN A 227 -0.25 -1.32 -16.44
CA GLN A 227 -0.83 -0.05 -16.04
C GLN A 227 -0.06 0.61 -14.86
N PRO A 228 -0.21 1.93 -14.64
CA PRO A 228 0.32 2.58 -13.44
C PRO A 228 -0.21 1.94 -12.15
N LEU A 229 0.68 1.77 -11.15
CA LEU A 229 0.29 1.24 -9.84
C LEU A 229 -0.64 2.20 -9.10
N PHE A 230 -0.29 3.48 -9.14
CA PHE A 230 -0.98 4.58 -8.47
C PHE A 230 -2.00 5.23 -9.41
N GLY A 231 -3.07 5.77 -8.83
CA GLY A 231 -4.01 6.65 -9.52
C GLY A 231 -3.65 8.12 -9.30
N SER A 232 -4.61 9.01 -9.54
CA SER A 232 -4.41 10.46 -9.41
C SER A 232 -4.32 10.88 -7.94
N PRO A 233 -3.31 11.68 -7.53
CA PRO A 233 -3.27 12.30 -6.21
C PRO A 233 -4.42 13.28 -5.99
N LEU A 234 -5.04 13.79 -7.06
CA LEU A 234 -6.20 14.68 -6.99
C LEU A 234 -7.47 14.00 -6.44
N GLU A 235 -7.45 12.68 -6.31
CA GLU A 235 -8.55 11.92 -5.70
C GLU A 235 -8.33 11.71 -4.19
N ALA A 236 -7.19 12.11 -3.63
CA ALA A 236 -6.78 11.81 -2.26
C ALA A 236 -7.36 12.75 -1.19
N TYR A 237 -8.59 13.23 -1.37
CA TYR A 237 -9.28 14.13 -0.43
C TYR A 237 -10.11 13.40 0.65
N SER A 238 -9.95 12.08 0.79
CA SER A 238 -10.47 11.30 1.93
C SER A 238 -9.56 10.10 2.15
N ILE A 239 -9.49 9.56 3.36
CA ILE A 239 -8.68 8.38 3.67
C ILE A 239 -9.13 7.19 2.83
N SER A 240 -10.45 7.01 2.67
CA SER A 240 -10.95 5.95 1.80
C SER A 240 -10.49 6.12 0.35
N ARG A 241 -10.59 7.33 -0.24
CA ARG A 241 -10.13 7.56 -1.62
C ARG A 241 -8.60 7.56 -1.75
N PHE A 242 -7.88 8.00 -0.73
CA PHE A 242 -6.43 7.89 -0.69
C PHE A 242 -6.02 6.43 -0.94
N TRP A 243 -6.54 5.48 -0.15
CA TRP A 243 -6.20 4.07 -0.31
C TRP A 243 -6.82 3.42 -1.54
N THR A 244 -7.99 3.89 -1.99
CA THR A 244 -8.73 3.19 -3.05
C THR A 244 -8.56 3.75 -4.46
N LYS A 245 -8.30 5.04 -4.61
CA LYS A 245 -8.19 5.73 -5.90
C LYS A 245 -6.76 6.13 -6.19
N PHE A 246 -6.07 6.71 -5.21
CA PHE A 246 -4.69 7.17 -5.37
C PHE A 246 -3.66 6.06 -5.14
N TRP A 247 -3.68 5.41 -3.98
CA TRP A 247 -2.66 4.46 -3.58
C TRP A 247 -2.64 3.19 -4.45
N HIS A 248 -1.54 2.44 -4.37
CA HIS A 248 -1.40 1.21 -5.14
C HIS A 248 -2.44 0.16 -4.73
N GLY A 249 -3.00 -0.54 -5.71
CA GLY A 249 -4.06 -1.54 -5.49
C GLY A 249 -3.56 -2.96 -5.22
N LEU A 250 -2.25 -3.17 -5.10
CA LEU A 250 -1.59 -4.50 -5.10
C LEU A 250 -2.14 -5.48 -4.05
N THR A 251 -2.50 -5.01 -2.87
CA THR A 251 -3.01 -5.85 -1.78
C THR A 251 -4.53 -5.95 -1.74
N PHE A 252 -5.23 -5.04 -2.45
CA PHE A 252 -6.65 -4.85 -2.21
C PHE A 252 -7.48 -6.08 -2.58
N SER A 253 -7.22 -6.66 -3.75
CA SER A 253 -8.01 -7.80 -4.23
C SER A 253 -7.83 -9.01 -3.32
N SER A 254 -6.59 -9.28 -2.90
CA SER A 254 -6.27 -10.35 -1.96
C SER A 254 -6.91 -10.12 -0.59
N CYS A 255 -6.77 -8.93 -0.01
CA CYS A 255 -7.37 -8.60 1.27
C CYS A 255 -8.90 -8.62 1.24
N ALA A 256 -9.52 -8.17 0.15
CA ALA A 256 -10.97 -8.20 -0.03
C ALA A 256 -11.48 -9.65 -0.10
N SER A 257 -10.79 -10.52 -0.83
CA SER A 257 -11.10 -11.95 -0.90
C SER A 257 -11.00 -12.62 0.47
N SER A 258 -9.88 -12.42 1.18
CA SER A 258 -9.69 -12.92 2.55
C SER A 258 -10.78 -12.42 3.51
N GLY A 259 -11.06 -11.12 3.49
CA GLY A 259 -12.06 -10.50 4.36
C GLY A 259 -13.47 -11.02 4.09
N THR A 260 -13.83 -11.19 2.82
CA THR A 260 -15.11 -11.76 2.42
C THR A 260 -15.27 -13.20 2.93
N GLN A 261 -14.23 -14.02 2.78
CA GLN A 261 -14.27 -15.42 3.22
C GLN A 261 -14.39 -15.53 4.75
N VAL A 262 -13.60 -14.74 5.50
CA VAL A 262 -13.70 -14.66 6.96
C VAL A 262 -15.10 -14.23 7.38
N THR A 263 -15.63 -13.16 6.78
CA THR A 263 -16.96 -12.64 7.14
C THR A 263 -18.08 -13.65 6.84
N ARG A 264 -17.97 -14.39 5.74
CA ARG A 264 -18.95 -15.41 5.34
C ARG A 264 -18.89 -16.67 6.19
N HIS A 265 -17.70 -17.16 6.53
CA HIS A 265 -17.52 -18.48 7.18
C HIS A 265 -17.37 -18.41 8.69
N LEU A 266 -16.78 -17.34 9.24
CA LEU A 266 -16.60 -17.19 10.69
C LEU A 266 -17.72 -16.38 11.34
N ILE A 267 -18.29 -15.39 10.62
CA ILE A 267 -19.26 -14.43 11.19
C ILE A 267 -20.68 -14.67 10.64
N GLY A 268 -20.85 -15.49 9.59
CA GLY A 268 -22.17 -15.87 9.06
C GLY A 268 -22.95 -14.71 8.43
N ILE A 269 -22.30 -13.62 8.02
CA ILE A 269 -23.00 -12.48 7.41
C ILE A 269 -23.37 -12.84 5.96
N THR A 270 -24.67 -12.88 5.67
CA THR A 270 -25.22 -13.17 4.34
C THR A 270 -24.93 -12.06 3.32
N PRO A 271 -24.80 -12.39 2.01
CA PRO A 271 -24.55 -11.41 0.95
C PRO A 271 -25.66 -10.35 0.90
N GLY A 272 -25.30 -9.07 0.94
CA GLY A 272 -26.24 -7.94 0.91
C GLY A 272 -26.53 -7.31 2.28
N CYS A 273 -26.01 -7.85 3.37
CA CYS A 273 -26.16 -7.22 4.68
C CYS A 273 -25.14 -6.09 4.89
N ARG A 274 -25.62 -4.98 5.48
CA ARG A 274 -24.98 -3.65 5.58
C ARG A 274 -23.63 -3.61 6.34
N SER A 275 -23.14 -4.76 6.80
CA SER A 275 -21.99 -4.94 7.70
C SER A 275 -20.74 -5.55 7.03
N GLU A 276 -20.71 -5.70 5.70
CA GLU A 276 -19.58 -6.25 4.91
C GLU A 276 -18.30 -5.37 4.92
N LYS A 277 -18.10 -4.53 5.95
CA LYS A 277 -16.95 -3.63 6.09
C LYS A 277 -16.12 -3.84 7.36
N SER A 278 -16.36 -4.88 8.17
CA SER A 278 -15.60 -5.11 9.40
C SER A 278 -14.65 -6.30 9.27
N GLY A 279 -13.35 -6.03 9.18
CA GLY A 279 -12.30 -7.04 9.37
C GLY A 279 -11.62 -6.83 10.72
N GLU A 280 -11.59 -7.87 11.55
CA GLU A 280 -10.95 -7.88 12.87
C GLU A 280 -9.41 -8.05 12.81
N PRO A 281 -8.68 -7.69 13.88
CA PRO A 281 -7.25 -7.42 13.82
C PRO A 281 -6.36 -8.55 14.38
N CYS A 282 -5.24 -8.88 13.70
CA CYS A 282 -4.14 -9.70 14.23
C CYS A 282 -2.88 -8.85 14.54
N HIS A 283 -2.27 -9.04 15.72
CA HIS A 283 -1.15 -8.25 16.29
C HIS A 283 0.19 -8.40 15.57
N PRO A 284 0.90 -7.27 15.26
CA PRO A 284 1.93 -6.69 16.14
C PRO A 284 1.85 -5.15 16.36
N HIS A 285 2.25 -4.68 17.55
CA HIS A 285 1.74 -3.47 18.23
C HIS A 285 2.00 -2.06 17.64
N HIS A 286 2.77 -1.87 16.56
CA HIS A 286 3.04 -0.51 16.04
C HIS A 286 2.64 -0.31 14.58
N ASP A 287 2.99 -1.25 13.70
CA ASP A 287 2.56 -1.20 12.30
C ASP A 287 1.04 -1.41 12.20
N MET A 288 0.47 -2.26 13.06
CA MET A 288 -0.96 -2.51 13.13
C MET A 288 -1.76 -1.29 13.58
N LEU A 289 -1.23 -0.46 14.49
CA LEU A 289 -1.91 0.77 14.91
C LEU A 289 -2.10 1.71 13.72
N PHE A 290 -1.14 1.79 12.81
CA PHE A 290 -1.27 2.56 11.58
C PHE A 290 -2.41 2.01 10.72
N PHE A 291 -2.45 0.70 10.45
CA PHE A 291 -3.50 0.11 9.61
C PHE A 291 -4.89 0.19 10.25
N VAL A 292 -5.02 -0.10 11.54
CA VAL A 292 -6.29 0.00 12.29
C VAL A 292 -6.78 1.44 12.32
N ALA A 293 -5.91 2.42 12.55
CA ALA A 293 -6.30 3.83 12.51
C ALA A 293 -6.80 4.26 11.12
N ASN A 294 -6.14 3.82 10.04
CA ASN A 294 -6.57 4.10 8.67
C ASN A 294 -7.96 3.50 8.37
N PHE A 295 -8.20 2.28 8.87
CA PHE A 295 -9.50 1.63 8.78
C PHE A 295 -10.58 2.41 9.54
N MET A 296 -10.33 2.74 10.81
CA MET A 296 -11.27 3.48 11.64
C MET A 296 -11.58 4.87 11.08
N ALA A 297 -10.59 5.57 10.54
CA ALA A 297 -10.79 6.84 9.86
C ALA A 297 -11.69 6.69 8.62
N SER A 298 -11.45 5.65 7.80
CA SER A 298 -12.30 5.36 6.64
C SER A 298 -13.74 5.00 7.05
N ALA A 299 -13.92 4.27 8.15
CA ALA A 299 -15.24 3.94 8.68
C ALA A 299 -15.96 5.19 9.20
N LEU A 300 -15.26 6.06 9.92
CA LEU A 300 -15.78 7.32 10.43
C LEU A 300 -16.23 8.24 9.28
N GLU A 301 -15.44 8.37 8.22
CA GLU A 301 -15.82 9.12 7.01
C GLU A 301 -17.16 8.65 6.45
N VAL A 302 -17.34 7.33 6.32
CA VAL A 302 -18.59 6.76 5.80
C VAL A 302 -19.77 7.08 6.72
N LEU A 303 -19.59 7.05 8.05
CA LEU A 303 -20.62 7.38 9.02
C LEU A 303 -21.00 8.87 8.97
N VAL A 304 -20.01 9.78 8.93
CA VAL A 304 -20.22 11.23 8.85
C VAL A 304 -20.96 11.58 7.57
N VAL A 305 -20.51 11.08 6.41
CA VAL A 305 -21.16 11.32 5.12
C VAL A 305 -22.61 10.79 5.11
N ARG A 306 -22.88 9.66 5.77
CA ARG A 306 -24.24 9.12 5.92
C ARG A 306 -25.12 10.02 6.78
N ARG A 307 -24.61 10.48 7.93
CA ARG A 307 -25.33 11.39 8.82
C ARG A 307 -25.67 12.70 8.11
N LEU A 308 -24.70 13.33 7.43
CA LEU A 308 -24.91 14.54 6.64
C LEU A 308 -25.99 14.35 5.56
N ARG A 309 -25.97 13.22 4.84
CA ARG A 309 -27.02 12.90 3.85
C ARG A 309 -28.39 12.67 4.48
N CYS A 310 -28.46 12.09 5.68
CA CYS A 310 -29.71 11.88 6.41
C CYS A 310 -30.29 13.20 6.91
N VAL A 311 -29.45 14.07 7.47
CA VAL A 311 -29.83 15.43 7.89
C VAL A 311 -30.34 16.24 6.70
N LYS A 312 -29.66 16.19 5.54
CA LYS A 312 -30.13 16.81 4.29
C LYS A 312 -31.50 16.31 3.84
N ARG A 313 -31.79 15.01 4.01
CA ARG A 313 -33.11 14.43 3.67
C ARG A 313 -34.20 14.82 4.66
N TYR A 314 -33.84 15.06 5.92
CA TYR A 314 -34.78 15.42 6.98
C TYR A 314 -35.13 16.92 6.94
N ASN A 315 -34.15 17.79 6.71
CA ASN A 315 -34.32 19.24 6.65
C ASN A 315 -34.69 19.72 5.24
N GLY A 316 -35.75 19.18 4.63
CA GLY A 316 -36.17 19.49 3.26
C GLY A 316 -36.60 20.95 2.96
N GLY A 317 -35.88 21.97 3.44
CA GLY A 317 -36.24 23.39 3.31
C GLY A 317 -35.12 24.44 3.38
N ASP A 318 -33.92 24.16 3.92
CA ASP A 318 -32.83 25.17 3.94
C ASP A 318 -31.82 24.92 2.81
N GLU A 319 -32.15 25.44 1.64
CA GLU A 319 -31.43 25.19 0.38
C GLU A 319 -30.04 25.85 0.31
N ILE A 320 -29.76 26.86 1.15
CA ILE A 320 -28.60 27.75 1.01
C ILE A 320 -27.38 27.29 1.85
N ASP A 321 -27.54 26.96 3.14
CA ASP A 321 -26.40 26.62 4.01
C ASP A 321 -25.81 25.22 3.75
N ILE A 322 -26.67 24.23 3.50
CA ILE A 322 -26.22 22.86 3.23
C ILE A 322 -25.65 22.72 1.82
N SER A 323 -26.12 23.50 0.84
CA SER A 323 -25.58 23.45 -0.53
C SER A 323 -24.17 24.05 -0.63
N LEU A 324 -23.88 25.08 0.18
CA LEU A 324 -22.53 25.66 0.30
C LEU A 324 -21.54 24.65 0.92
N ILE A 325 -21.94 23.96 1.99
CA ILE A 325 -21.15 22.88 2.63
C ILE A 325 -20.95 21.69 1.66
N LEU A 326 -21.95 21.39 0.82
CA LEU A 326 -21.86 20.37 -0.23
C LEU A 326 -21.24 20.86 -1.54
N SER A 327 -20.74 22.10 -1.62
CA SER A 327 -19.99 22.55 -2.78
C SER A 327 -18.79 21.62 -2.98
N ASN A 328 -18.72 21.01 -4.16
CA ASN A 328 -17.75 19.96 -4.47
C ASN A 328 -16.30 20.45 -4.22
N LYS A 329 -16.03 21.74 -4.45
CA LYS A 329 -14.71 22.34 -4.20
C LYS A 329 -14.37 22.46 -2.71
N ILE A 330 -15.31 22.94 -1.89
CA ILE A 330 -15.10 23.10 -0.43
C ILE A 330 -14.96 21.73 0.22
N THR A 331 -15.82 20.77 -0.15
CA THR A 331 -15.72 19.39 0.34
C THR A 331 -14.36 18.76 0.02
N VAL A 332 -13.84 18.98 -1.19
CA VAL A 332 -12.52 18.50 -1.60
C VAL A 332 -11.40 19.18 -0.80
N ALA A 333 -11.46 20.51 -0.60
CA ALA A 333 -10.46 21.25 0.17
C ALA A 333 -10.42 20.80 1.64
N VAL A 334 -11.59 20.73 2.30
CA VAL A 334 -11.72 20.21 3.68
C VAL A 334 -11.23 18.77 3.75
N GLY A 335 -11.52 17.97 2.72
CA GLY A 335 -11.03 16.61 2.58
C GLY A 335 -9.51 16.49 2.58
N TYR A 336 -8.79 17.34 1.84
CA TYR A 336 -7.33 17.37 1.87
C TYR A 336 -6.77 17.75 3.23
N ILE A 337 -7.37 18.74 3.89
CA ILE A 337 -6.97 19.15 5.25
C ILE A 337 -7.16 17.98 6.22
N TRP A 338 -8.29 17.27 6.12
CA TRP A 338 -8.56 16.08 6.92
C TRP A 338 -7.52 14.97 6.68
N VAL A 339 -7.22 14.65 5.42
CA VAL A 339 -6.21 13.62 5.07
C VAL A 339 -4.83 14.01 5.58
N LEU A 340 -4.42 15.26 5.39
CA LEU A 340 -3.15 15.76 5.91
C LEU A 340 -3.11 15.74 7.44
N GLY A 341 -4.18 16.19 8.12
CA GLY A 341 -4.29 16.17 9.58
C GLY A 341 -4.27 14.75 10.15
N PHE A 342 -4.90 13.80 9.46
CA PHE A 342 -4.83 12.39 9.83
C PHE A 342 -3.39 11.85 9.71
N PHE A 343 -2.70 12.08 8.58
CA PHE A 343 -1.31 11.66 8.42
C PHE A 343 -0.35 12.37 9.37
N PHE A 344 -0.58 13.66 9.65
CA PHE A 344 0.15 14.43 10.67
C PHE A 344 0.09 13.75 12.05
N TRP A 345 -1.06 13.16 12.39
CA TRP A 345 -1.24 12.46 13.65
C TRP A 345 -0.72 11.02 13.63
N ILE A 346 -1.02 10.23 12.59
CA ILE A 346 -0.72 8.80 12.58
C ILE A 346 0.72 8.52 12.18
N THR A 347 1.27 9.27 11.21
CA THR A 347 2.58 8.99 10.62
C THR A 347 3.66 8.91 11.69
N PRO A 348 3.86 9.89 12.59
CA PRO A 348 4.93 9.86 13.59
C PRO A 348 4.97 8.59 14.46
N LYS A 349 3.85 7.88 14.62
CA LYS A 349 3.82 6.67 15.44
C LYS A 349 4.61 5.50 14.85
N TRP A 350 4.93 5.58 13.56
CA TRP A 350 5.59 4.52 12.79
C TRP A 350 7.09 4.77 12.52
N PRO A 351 7.54 5.88 11.91
CA PRO A 351 8.94 6.10 11.59
C PRO A 351 9.72 6.69 12.77
N TYR A 352 9.10 7.38 13.73
CA TYR A 352 9.87 8.04 14.82
C TYR A 352 10.71 7.07 15.64
N PRO A 353 10.19 5.91 16.10
CA PRO A 353 11.01 4.96 16.87
C PRO A 353 12.22 4.48 16.07
N LYS A 354 12.07 4.29 14.75
CA LYS A 354 13.14 3.84 13.86
C LYS A 354 14.19 4.93 13.65
N MET A 355 13.74 6.15 13.35
CA MET A 355 14.61 7.32 13.16
C MET A 355 15.35 7.68 14.44
N HIS A 356 14.68 7.65 15.59
CA HIS A 356 15.29 7.86 16.90
C HIS A 356 16.41 6.85 17.14
N ALA A 357 16.13 5.55 16.99
CA ALA A 357 17.14 4.51 17.21
C ALA A 357 18.37 4.68 16.32
N VAL A 358 18.18 4.97 15.03
CA VAL A 358 19.28 5.18 14.08
C VAL A 358 20.08 6.43 14.44
N LEU A 359 19.42 7.54 14.75
CA LEU A 359 20.10 8.80 15.06
C LEU A 359 20.83 8.74 16.40
N THR A 360 20.29 8.07 17.42
CA THR A 360 21.00 7.84 18.69
C THR A 360 22.30 7.07 18.46
N GLN A 361 22.28 6.02 17.63
CA GLN A 361 23.48 5.25 17.28
C GLN A 361 24.53 6.08 16.54
N VAL A 362 24.10 6.89 15.56
CA VAL A 362 25.01 7.73 14.76
C VAL A 362 25.58 8.89 15.58
N GLN A 363 24.81 9.44 16.53
CA GLN A 363 25.22 10.59 17.35
C GLN A 363 26.06 10.20 18.57
N GLY A 364 26.30 8.90 18.81
CA GLY A 364 27.21 8.43 19.86
C GLY A 364 26.67 8.59 21.29
N HIS A 365 25.38 8.32 21.49
CA HIS A 365 24.77 8.23 22.83
C HIS A 365 24.56 6.79 23.28
#